data_AF-A0A151ED92-F1
#
_entry.id   AF-A0A151ED92-F1
#
_cell.length_a   1.000
_cell.length_b   1.000
_cell.length_c   1.000
_cell.angle_alpha   90.00
_cell.angle_beta   90.00
_cell.angle_gamma   90.00
#
_symmetry.space_group_name_H-M   'P 1'
#
loop_
_entity.id
_entity.type
_entity.pdbx_description
1 polymer ?
#
loop_
_entity_poly.entity_id
_entity_poly.type
_entity_poly.pdbx_seq_one_letter_code
_entity_poly.pdbx_strand_id
1 'polypeptide(L)'
;MSKLSNVDILENVMNGLFTTAGTRTSKNFAVAVINAITRALEQRYDFLKYVKFDIKGNSNDFVYISPDLNSIELNRLGQAVEAIIKVICMDFKDKAGLYFINELKKNTGNETIFDLKSAGIDFDLLQIQQHYLFRQRERIKSKSKESDGFLSKKEKSLLNYSWENVSDWNYDSNNRNCKIYDKNGKVLDELNLDEIVKKYIKYLTDENSVENSTNYKMDEKEKSLKIKKFSE
;
A
#
# COMPACT_ATOMS: atom_id res chain seq x y z
N MET A 1 1.14 -31.12 6.01
CA MET A 1 1.16 -30.32 4.78
C MET A 1 2.62 -30.01 4.48
N SER A 2 3.07 -30.18 3.23
CA SER A 2 4.43 -29.84 2.82
C SER A 2 4.56 -28.32 2.68
N LYS A 3 5.65 -27.77 3.21
CA LYS A 3 5.98 -26.35 3.06
C LYS A 3 6.25 -26.05 1.58
N LEU A 4 5.63 -24.99 1.05
CA LEU A 4 5.85 -24.57 -0.34
C LEU A 4 7.28 -24.03 -0.52
N SER A 5 7.81 -24.11 -1.74
CA SER A 5 9.07 -23.44 -2.05
C SER A 5 8.86 -21.93 -2.12
N ASN A 6 9.94 -21.15 -1.95
CA ASN A 6 9.85 -19.69 -2.04
C ASN A 6 9.38 -19.23 -3.42
N VAL A 7 9.76 -19.97 -4.48
CA VAL A 7 9.29 -19.74 -5.84
C VAL A 7 7.78 -19.86 -5.90
N ASP A 8 7.23 -20.99 -5.43
CA ASP A 8 5.78 -21.25 -5.44
C ASP A 8 5.03 -20.18 -4.62
N ILE A 9 5.57 -19.82 -3.46
CA ILE A 9 4.98 -18.78 -2.60
C ILE A 9 4.90 -17.45 -3.34
N LEU A 10 6.01 -16.99 -3.93
CA LEU A 10 6.05 -15.70 -4.60
C LEU A 10 5.20 -15.70 -5.87
N GLU A 11 5.20 -16.80 -6.62
CA GLU A 11 4.38 -16.96 -7.82
C GLU A 11 2.89 -16.88 -7.48
N ASN A 12 2.43 -17.61 -6.46
CA ASN A 12 1.07 -17.56 -5.98
C ASN A 12 0.67 -16.16 -5.48
N VAL A 13 1.58 -15.46 -4.82
CA VAL A 13 1.36 -14.06 -4.40
C VAL A 13 1.21 -13.15 -5.62
N MET A 14 2.12 -13.22 -6.59
CA MET A 14 2.09 -12.38 -7.79
C MET A 14 0.82 -12.63 -8.60
N ASN A 15 0.44 -13.89 -8.80
CA ASN A 15 -0.80 -14.27 -9.47
C ASN A 15 -2.05 -13.79 -8.70
N GLY A 16 -2.03 -13.90 -7.37
CA GLY A 16 -3.06 -13.34 -6.52
C GLY A 16 -3.19 -11.82 -6.69
N LEU A 17 -2.05 -11.10 -6.73
CA LEU A 17 -2.00 -9.65 -6.93
C LEU A 17 -2.50 -9.25 -8.33
N PHE A 18 -2.06 -9.91 -9.40
CA PHE A 18 -2.52 -9.63 -10.76
C PHE A 18 -4.02 -9.84 -10.90
N THR A 19 -4.54 -10.92 -10.31
CA THR A 19 -5.98 -11.23 -10.34
C THR A 19 -6.76 -10.18 -9.55
N THR A 20 -6.30 -9.83 -8.36
CA THR A 20 -7.02 -8.90 -7.47
C THR A 20 -6.95 -7.45 -7.96
N ALA A 21 -5.81 -7.01 -8.48
CA ALA A 21 -5.67 -5.68 -9.06
C ALA A 21 -6.36 -5.60 -10.44
N GLY A 22 -6.23 -6.65 -11.26
CA GLY A 22 -6.82 -6.73 -12.60
C GLY A 22 -8.34 -6.82 -12.65
N THR A 23 -9.04 -6.99 -11.53
CA THR A 23 -10.51 -6.81 -11.47
C THR A 23 -10.90 -5.33 -11.43
N ARG A 24 -9.97 -4.44 -11.05
CA ARG A 24 -10.18 -2.99 -10.87
C ARG A 24 -9.55 -2.15 -11.99
N THR A 25 -8.67 -2.76 -12.78
CA THR A 25 -7.97 -2.13 -13.91
C THR A 25 -7.68 -3.19 -14.98
N SER A 26 -7.06 -2.83 -16.10
CA SER A 26 -6.63 -3.84 -17.07
C SER A 26 -5.52 -4.73 -16.50
N LYS A 27 -5.50 -6.02 -16.88
CA LYS A 27 -4.46 -6.97 -16.47
C LYS A 27 -3.05 -6.46 -16.82
N ASN A 28 -2.87 -5.92 -18.03
CA ASN A 28 -1.58 -5.37 -18.48
C ASN A 28 -1.13 -4.19 -17.62
N PHE A 29 -2.07 -3.32 -17.22
CA PHE A 29 -1.76 -2.22 -16.31
C PHE A 29 -1.38 -2.74 -14.91
N ALA A 30 -2.11 -3.71 -14.37
CA ALA A 30 -1.78 -4.34 -13.09
C ALA A 30 -0.37 -4.95 -13.11
N VAL A 31 -0.02 -5.68 -14.18
CA VAL A 31 1.32 -6.25 -14.38
C VAL A 31 2.39 -5.16 -14.44
N ALA A 32 2.15 -4.08 -15.19
CA ALA A 32 3.10 -2.98 -15.30
C ALA A 32 3.36 -2.29 -13.95
N VAL A 33 2.30 -2.03 -13.17
CA VAL A 33 2.40 -1.42 -11.83
C VAL A 33 3.13 -2.35 -10.86
N ILE A 34 2.75 -3.62 -10.80
CA ILE A 34 3.38 -4.59 -9.89
C ILE A 34 4.86 -4.80 -10.25
N ASN A 35 5.20 -4.84 -11.54
CA ASN A 35 6.61 -4.87 -11.98
C ASN A 35 7.35 -3.62 -11.51
N ALA A 36 6.79 -2.42 -11.69
CA ALA A 36 7.43 -1.17 -11.25
C ALA A 36 7.68 -1.16 -9.74
N ILE A 37 6.71 -1.62 -8.94
CA ILE A 37 6.86 -1.75 -7.47
C ILE A 37 7.95 -2.77 -7.13
N THR A 38 7.96 -3.93 -7.79
CA THR A 38 8.96 -4.98 -7.58
C THR A 38 10.38 -4.48 -7.89
N ARG A 39 10.55 -3.70 -8.96
CA ARG A 39 11.83 -3.08 -9.33
C ARG A 39 12.26 -2.00 -8.35
N ALA A 40 11.33 -1.16 -7.87
CA ALA A 40 11.64 -0.15 -6.87
C ALA A 40 12.12 -0.79 -5.56
N LEU A 41 11.55 -1.94 -5.18
CA LEU A 41 11.91 -2.67 -3.97
C LEU A 41 13.20 -3.51 -4.11
N GLU A 42 13.70 -3.72 -5.33
CA GLU A 42 14.95 -4.47 -5.60
C GLU A 42 16.15 -3.87 -4.86
N GLN A 43 16.20 -2.55 -4.66
CA GLN A 43 17.27 -1.88 -3.91
C GLN A 43 17.36 -2.36 -2.46
N ARG A 44 16.22 -2.74 -1.86
CA ARG A 44 16.13 -3.22 -0.47
C ARG A 44 16.14 -4.75 -0.40
N TYR A 45 15.55 -5.40 -1.40
CA TYR A 45 15.41 -6.83 -1.51
C TYR A 45 16.04 -7.28 -2.83
N ASP A 46 17.37 -7.39 -2.83
CA ASP A 46 18.19 -7.66 -4.01
C ASP A 46 17.79 -8.94 -4.78
N PHE A 47 17.23 -9.93 -4.08
CA PHE A 47 16.70 -11.15 -4.70
C PHE A 47 15.48 -10.92 -5.60
N LEU A 48 14.81 -9.76 -5.55
CA LEU A 48 13.73 -9.44 -6.48
C LEU A 48 14.22 -9.33 -7.93
N LYS A 49 15.53 -9.21 -8.16
CA LYS A 49 16.16 -9.34 -9.49
C LYS A 49 15.85 -10.68 -10.17
N TYR A 50 15.53 -11.71 -9.38
CA TYR A 50 15.15 -13.05 -9.86
C TYR A 50 13.73 -13.13 -10.41
N VAL A 51 12.93 -12.08 -10.24
CA VAL A 51 11.56 -11.97 -10.76
C VAL A 51 11.61 -11.23 -12.10
N LYS A 52 11.04 -11.83 -13.14
CA LYS A 52 10.90 -11.22 -14.48
C LYS A 52 9.43 -11.20 -14.85
N PHE A 53 8.98 -10.11 -15.47
CA PHE A 53 7.57 -9.93 -15.84
C PHE A 53 7.45 -9.88 -17.36
N ASP A 54 6.48 -10.59 -17.92
CA ASP A 54 6.10 -10.41 -19.33
C ASP A 54 5.03 -9.32 -19.46
N ILE A 55 5.50 -8.08 -19.61
CA ILE A 55 4.65 -6.90 -19.75
C ILE A 55 3.98 -6.86 -21.13
N LYS A 56 4.54 -7.56 -22.12
CA LYS A 56 4.03 -7.55 -23.50
C LYS A 56 2.88 -8.54 -23.70
N GLY A 57 2.64 -9.44 -22.73
CA GLY A 57 1.59 -10.44 -22.79
C GLY A 57 1.81 -11.45 -23.93
N ASN A 58 3.07 -11.75 -24.22
CA ASN A 58 3.46 -12.72 -25.23
C ASN A 58 3.35 -14.17 -24.70
N SER A 59 3.42 -14.35 -23.39
CA SER A 59 3.15 -15.61 -22.69
C SER A 59 1.82 -15.59 -21.93
N ASN A 60 1.28 -16.79 -21.69
CA ASN A 60 0.13 -16.98 -20.81
C ASN A 60 0.47 -16.61 -19.34
N ASP A 61 1.75 -16.73 -18.96
CA ASP A 61 2.23 -16.40 -17.62
C ASP A 61 2.80 -14.98 -17.61
N PHE A 62 2.36 -14.16 -16.66
CA PHE A 62 2.79 -12.76 -16.52
C PHE A 62 4.09 -12.60 -15.73
N VAL A 63 4.54 -13.65 -15.05
CA VAL A 63 5.70 -13.64 -14.17
C VAL A 63 6.51 -14.91 -14.33
N TYR A 64 7.83 -14.76 -14.36
CA TYR A 64 8.81 -15.83 -14.31
C TYR A 64 9.73 -15.59 -13.12
N ILE A 65 9.95 -16.62 -12.30
CA ILE A 65 10.73 -16.53 -11.06
C ILE A 65 11.86 -17.55 -11.11
N SER A 66 13.11 -17.08 -10.93
CA SER A 66 14.27 -17.98 -10.91
C SER A 66 14.21 -18.94 -9.71
N PRO A 67 14.58 -20.23 -9.89
CA PRO A 67 14.78 -21.18 -8.78
C PRO A 67 15.75 -20.70 -7.70
N ASP A 68 16.66 -19.77 -8.03
CA ASP A 68 17.60 -19.15 -7.08
C ASP A 68 16.88 -18.47 -5.90
N LEU A 69 15.60 -18.11 -6.05
CA LEU A 69 14.80 -17.57 -4.95
C LEU A 69 14.65 -18.56 -3.78
N ASN A 70 14.77 -19.87 -4.03
CA ASN A 70 14.66 -20.90 -2.99
C ASN A 70 15.82 -20.88 -1.98
N SER A 71 16.93 -20.20 -2.28
CA SER A 71 18.03 -20.02 -1.33
C SER A 71 17.80 -18.86 -0.35
N ILE A 72 16.75 -18.07 -0.52
CA ILE A 72 16.46 -16.90 0.32
C ILE A 72 15.75 -17.33 1.60
N GLU A 73 16.08 -16.67 2.72
CA GLU A 73 15.35 -16.91 3.96
C GLU A 73 13.88 -16.51 3.83
N LEU A 74 12.97 -17.40 4.26
CA LEU A 74 11.53 -17.20 4.14
C LEU A 74 11.06 -15.90 4.81
N ASN A 75 11.63 -15.51 5.95
CA ASN A 75 11.27 -14.26 6.63
C ASN A 75 11.60 -13.03 5.76
N ARG A 76 12.73 -13.08 5.04
CA ARG A 76 13.15 -12.00 4.15
C ARG A 76 12.24 -11.91 2.93
N LEU A 77 11.80 -13.06 2.40
CA LEU A 77 10.76 -13.13 1.36
C LEU A 77 9.44 -12.53 1.88
N GLY A 78 9.03 -12.90 3.09
CA GLY A 78 7.83 -12.37 3.75
C GLY A 78 7.85 -10.85 3.86
N GLN A 79 8.95 -10.26 4.31
CA GLN A 79 9.12 -8.80 4.38
C GLN A 79 9.00 -8.11 3.01
N ALA A 80 9.51 -8.73 1.94
CA ALA A 80 9.37 -8.20 0.58
C ALA A 80 7.93 -8.28 0.08
N VAL A 81 7.26 -9.41 0.30
CA VAL A 81 5.83 -9.60 -0.05
C VAL A 81 4.96 -8.59 0.70
N GLU A 82 5.18 -8.42 2.00
CA GLU A 82 4.46 -7.43 2.80
C GLU A 82 4.64 -6.01 2.25
N ALA A 83 5.88 -5.64 1.88
CA ALA A 83 6.18 -4.34 1.32
C ALA A 83 5.46 -4.12 -0.02
N ILE A 84 5.45 -5.11 -0.92
CA ILE A 84 4.71 -5.03 -2.19
C ILE A 84 3.22 -4.80 -1.93
N ILE A 85 2.61 -5.59 -1.04
CA ILE A 85 1.19 -5.48 -0.70
C ILE A 85 0.87 -4.10 -0.13
N LYS A 86 1.70 -3.60 0.81
CA LYS A 86 1.53 -2.28 1.42
C LYS A 86 1.54 -1.17 0.37
N VAL A 87 2.49 -1.19 -0.56
CA VAL A 87 2.59 -0.16 -1.62
C VAL A 87 1.34 -0.18 -2.50
N ILE A 88 0.87 -1.38 -2.89
CA ILE A 88 -0.35 -1.51 -3.71
C ILE A 88 -1.58 -1.00 -2.93
N CYS A 89 -1.72 -1.37 -1.66
CA CYS A 89 -2.83 -0.94 -0.81
C CYS A 89 -2.91 0.58 -0.64
N MET A 90 -1.78 1.29 -0.68
CA MET A 90 -1.74 2.75 -0.55
C MET A 90 -2.37 3.47 -1.75
N ASP A 91 -2.37 2.84 -2.93
CA ASP A 91 -2.87 3.45 -4.16
C ASP A 91 -4.39 3.40 -4.28
N PHE A 92 -5.05 2.46 -3.56
CA PHE A 92 -6.51 2.42 -3.51
C PHE A 92 -7.08 3.58 -2.67
N LYS A 93 -7.82 4.47 -3.34
CA LYS A 93 -8.46 5.66 -2.73
C LYS A 93 -9.95 5.47 -2.46
N ASP A 94 -10.53 4.38 -2.95
CA ASP A 94 -11.96 4.11 -2.94
C ASP A 94 -12.35 3.03 -1.91
N LYS A 95 -13.65 2.93 -1.63
CA LYS A 95 -14.19 1.93 -0.70
C LYS A 95 -13.95 0.50 -1.17
N ALA A 96 -13.84 0.28 -2.49
CA ALA A 96 -13.55 -1.04 -3.05
C ALA A 96 -12.13 -1.53 -2.70
N GLY A 97 -11.21 -0.61 -2.42
CA GLY A 97 -9.90 -0.92 -1.87
C GLY A 97 -9.94 -1.64 -0.52
N LEU A 98 -10.95 -1.40 0.33
CA LEU A 98 -11.04 -1.99 1.69
C LEU A 98 -11.15 -3.52 1.71
N TYR A 99 -11.60 -4.12 0.61
CA TYR A 99 -11.72 -5.57 0.47
C TYR A 99 -10.50 -6.21 -0.21
N PHE A 100 -9.52 -5.41 -0.64
CA PHE A 100 -8.37 -5.87 -1.41
C PHE A 100 -7.59 -6.98 -0.70
N ILE A 101 -7.29 -6.81 0.60
CA ILE A 101 -6.53 -7.83 1.35
C ILE A 101 -7.30 -9.16 1.44
N ASN A 102 -8.62 -9.11 1.60
CA ASN A 102 -9.45 -10.32 1.65
C ASN A 102 -9.51 -11.03 0.29
N GLU A 103 -9.65 -10.26 -0.79
CA GLU A 103 -9.62 -10.81 -2.14
C GLU A 103 -8.24 -11.38 -2.49
N LEU A 104 -7.18 -10.69 -2.09
CA LEU A 104 -5.81 -11.17 -2.25
C LEU A 104 -5.61 -12.52 -1.54
N LYS A 105 -5.98 -12.61 -0.25
CA LYS A 105 -5.92 -13.88 0.51
C LYS A 105 -6.62 -15.02 -0.21
N LYS A 106 -7.81 -14.75 -0.77
CA LYS A 106 -8.59 -15.73 -1.54
C LYS A 106 -7.86 -16.14 -2.83
N ASN A 107 -7.33 -15.18 -3.58
CA ASN A 107 -6.70 -15.42 -4.87
C ASN A 107 -5.28 -16.01 -4.77
N THR A 108 -4.58 -15.80 -3.65
CA THR A 108 -3.24 -16.35 -3.38
C THR A 108 -3.27 -17.81 -2.88
N GLY A 109 -4.39 -18.24 -2.29
CA GLY A 109 -4.57 -19.62 -1.80
C GLY A 109 -4.10 -19.84 -0.35
N ASN A 110 -4.83 -20.71 0.36
CA ASN A 110 -4.69 -20.89 1.81
C ASN A 110 -3.31 -21.39 2.25
N GLU A 111 -2.69 -22.29 1.48
CA GLU A 111 -1.36 -22.86 1.79
C GLU A 111 -0.28 -21.76 1.79
N THR A 112 -0.25 -20.96 0.72
CA THR A 112 0.63 -19.79 0.60
C THR A 112 0.41 -18.78 1.73
N ILE A 113 -0.86 -18.48 2.07
CA ILE A 113 -1.17 -17.56 3.17
C ILE A 113 -0.69 -18.10 4.52
N PHE A 114 -0.77 -19.41 4.73
CA PHE A 114 -0.26 -20.05 5.94
C PHE A 114 1.28 -19.97 6.04
N ASP A 115 1.99 -20.23 4.95
CA ASP A 115 3.45 -20.12 4.90
C ASP A 115 3.92 -18.66 5.10
N LEU A 116 3.20 -17.69 4.52
CA LEU A 116 3.48 -16.26 4.70
C LEU A 116 3.20 -15.77 6.13
N LYS A 117 2.18 -16.31 6.81
CA LYS A 117 1.97 -16.07 8.25
C LYS A 117 3.14 -16.57 9.08
N SER A 118 3.65 -17.76 8.74
CA SER A 118 4.85 -18.34 9.37
C SER A 118 6.11 -17.53 9.09
N ALA A 119 6.14 -16.79 7.98
CA ALA A 119 7.18 -15.83 7.61
C ALA A 119 7.08 -14.46 8.32
N GLY A 120 6.08 -14.27 9.19
CA GLY A 120 5.86 -13.04 9.96
C GLY A 120 4.88 -12.05 9.35
N ILE A 121 4.20 -12.38 8.24
CA ILE A 121 3.20 -11.49 7.64
C ILE A 121 1.87 -11.60 8.40
N ASP A 122 1.42 -10.48 8.94
CA ASP A 122 0.09 -10.34 9.51
C ASP A 122 -0.87 -9.64 8.53
N PHE A 123 -1.59 -10.44 7.74
CA PHE A 123 -2.60 -9.93 6.81
C PHE A 123 -3.77 -9.21 7.50
N ASP A 124 -4.08 -9.58 8.74
CA ASP A 124 -5.20 -8.98 9.46
C ASP A 124 -4.79 -7.58 9.95
N LEU A 125 -3.53 -7.42 10.39
CA LEU A 125 -2.92 -6.12 10.65
C LEU A 125 -2.84 -5.25 9.38
N LEU A 126 -2.42 -5.81 8.25
CA LEU A 126 -2.40 -5.10 6.96
C LEU A 126 -3.77 -4.55 6.60
N GLN A 127 -4.83 -5.34 6.81
CA GLN A 127 -6.20 -4.89 6.58
C GLN A 127 -6.60 -3.77 7.54
N ILE A 128 -6.29 -3.89 8.83
CA ILE A 128 -6.55 -2.83 9.82
C ILE A 128 -5.86 -1.52 9.41
N GLN A 129 -4.58 -1.58 9.02
CA GLN A 129 -3.82 -0.43 8.56
C GLN A 129 -4.46 0.23 7.33
N GLN A 130 -4.89 -0.58 6.34
CA GLN A 130 -5.59 -0.06 5.17
C GLN A 130 -6.88 0.68 5.54
N HIS A 131 -7.71 0.08 6.41
CA HIS A 131 -8.95 0.69 6.87
C HIS A 131 -8.69 1.99 7.65
N TYR A 132 -7.64 2.03 8.45
CA TYR A 132 -7.22 3.23 9.17
C TYR A 132 -6.84 4.36 8.21
N LEU A 133 -5.96 4.07 7.23
CA LEU A 133 -5.53 5.05 6.22
C LEU A 133 -6.71 5.58 5.41
N PHE A 134 -7.64 4.71 5.02
CA PHE A 134 -8.86 5.13 4.32
C PHE A 134 -9.70 6.09 5.16
N ARG A 135 -9.97 5.75 6.43
CA ARG A 135 -10.75 6.62 7.36
C ARG A 135 -10.07 7.96 7.58
N GLN A 136 -8.75 7.97 7.70
CA GLN A 136 -7.97 9.20 7.84
C GLN A 136 -8.13 10.09 6.60
N ARG A 137 -8.01 9.52 5.40
CA ARG A 137 -8.22 10.25 4.13
C ARG A 137 -9.64 10.81 4.04
N GLU A 138 -10.66 10.04 4.41
CA GLU A 138 -12.06 10.52 4.40
C GLU A 138 -12.29 11.66 5.40
N ARG A 139 -11.69 11.61 6.59
CA ARG A 139 -11.75 12.71 7.57
C ARG A 139 -11.07 13.98 7.05
N ILE A 140 -9.96 13.85 6.33
CA ILE A 140 -9.29 15.01 5.71
C ILE A 140 -10.20 15.60 4.62
N LYS A 141 -10.78 14.76 3.77
CA LYS A 141 -11.73 15.20 2.73
C LYS A 141 -13.01 15.82 3.29
N SER A 142 -13.52 15.34 4.43
CA SER A 142 -14.72 15.91 5.05
C SER A 142 -14.42 17.26 5.69
N LYS A 143 -13.26 17.40 6.35
CA LYS A 143 -12.80 18.68 6.91
C LYS A 143 -12.56 19.72 5.82
N SER A 144 -11.97 19.34 4.69
CA SER A 144 -11.81 20.26 3.55
C SER A 144 -13.16 20.67 2.93
N LYS A 145 -14.19 19.82 3.01
CA LYS A 145 -15.55 20.13 2.54
C LYS A 145 -16.38 20.95 3.54
N GLU A 146 -16.13 20.84 4.84
CA GLU A 146 -16.78 21.68 5.87
C GLU A 146 -16.17 23.10 5.91
N SER A 147 -14.89 23.26 5.56
CA SER A 147 -14.27 24.57 5.35
C SER A 147 -14.74 25.30 4.09
N ASP A 148 -15.34 24.60 3.12
CA ASP A 148 -15.85 25.20 1.87
C ASP A 148 -17.04 26.15 2.09
N GLY A 149 -17.65 26.17 3.28
CA GLY A 149 -18.70 27.13 3.63
C GLY A 149 -18.20 28.53 4.04
N PHE A 150 -16.93 28.67 4.41
CA PHE A 150 -16.39 29.95 4.91
C PHE A 150 -14.98 30.32 4.39
N LEU A 151 -14.31 29.41 3.66
CA LEU A 151 -12.98 29.64 3.06
C LEU A 151 -12.99 29.56 1.53
N SER A 152 -14.12 29.88 0.90
CA SER A 152 -14.24 30.11 -0.55
C SER A 152 -13.41 31.34 -0.97
N LYS A 153 -12.10 31.17 -1.11
CA LYS A 153 -11.16 31.86 -2.05
C LYS A 153 -9.69 31.72 -1.69
N LYS A 154 -9.32 31.31 -0.46
CA LYS A 154 -7.93 31.52 0.02
C LYS A 154 -7.03 30.29 0.07
N GLU A 155 -7.54 29.09 -0.17
CA GLU A 155 -6.74 27.86 -0.27
C GLU A 155 -6.69 27.32 -1.71
N LYS A 156 -6.55 28.23 -2.67
CA LYS A 156 -5.70 27.88 -3.80
C LYS A 156 -4.31 27.60 -3.21
N SER A 157 -3.88 26.35 -3.33
CA SER A 157 -2.47 25.98 -3.44
C SER A 157 -1.59 26.02 -2.18
N LEU A 158 -1.33 24.85 -1.59
CA LEU A 158 0.08 24.51 -1.26
C LEU A 158 0.85 24.06 -2.52
N LEU A 159 0.13 23.69 -3.57
CA LEU A 159 0.63 23.38 -4.91
C LEU A 159 -0.09 24.33 -5.87
N ASN A 160 0.63 25.15 -6.63
CA ASN A 160 0.10 26.23 -7.48
C ASN A 160 -0.73 25.74 -8.68
N TYR A 161 -1.21 24.48 -8.62
CA TYR A 161 -1.93 23.80 -9.68
C TYR A 161 -2.94 22.79 -9.12
N SER A 162 -3.95 22.48 -9.93
CA SER A 162 -4.91 21.39 -9.71
C SER A 162 -4.53 20.21 -10.61
N TRP A 163 -4.83 18.97 -10.20
CA TRP A 163 -4.64 17.77 -11.04
C TRP A 163 -5.41 17.85 -12.37
N GLU A 164 -6.49 18.63 -12.42
CA GLU A 164 -7.24 18.91 -13.64
C GLU A 164 -6.45 19.69 -14.70
N ASN A 165 -5.40 20.40 -14.26
CA ASN A 165 -4.54 21.20 -15.13
C ASN A 165 -3.26 20.46 -15.55
N VAL A 166 -3.01 19.27 -15.00
CA VAL A 166 -1.84 18.46 -15.33
C VAL A 166 -2.12 17.68 -16.60
N SER A 167 -1.29 17.86 -17.62
CA SER A 167 -1.38 17.09 -18.86
C SER A 167 -0.25 16.09 -19.04
N ASP A 168 0.93 16.41 -18.51
CA ASP A 168 2.14 15.60 -18.74
C ASP A 168 3.10 15.70 -17.55
N TRP A 169 4.01 14.73 -17.45
CA TRP A 169 5.09 14.72 -16.47
C TRP A 169 6.36 14.10 -17.04
N ASN A 170 7.51 14.62 -16.63
CA ASN A 170 8.81 14.13 -17.09
C ASN A 170 9.75 13.93 -15.91
N TYR A 171 10.38 12.76 -15.85
CA TYR A 171 11.38 12.43 -14.85
C TYR A 171 12.78 12.67 -15.39
N ASP A 172 13.51 13.59 -14.76
CA ASP A 172 14.91 13.82 -15.03
C ASP A 172 15.76 12.90 -14.15
N SER A 173 16.35 11.87 -14.74
CA SER A 173 17.18 10.88 -14.03
C SER A 173 18.50 11.45 -13.51
N ASN A 174 19.01 12.54 -14.09
CA ASN A 174 20.26 13.17 -13.65
C ASN A 174 20.05 13.99 -12.38
N ASN A 175 18.93 14.72 -12.31
CA ASN A 175 18.59 15.56 -11.18
C ASN A 175 17.65 14.88 -10.16
N ARG A 176 17.16 13.67 -10.48
CA ARG A 176 16.21 12.86 -9.68
C ARG A 176 14.93 13.62 -9.32
N ASN A 177 14.52 14.52 -10.20
CA ASN A 177 13.35 15.35 -10.04
C ASN A 177 12.29 15.00 -11.08
N CYS A 178 11.04 15.05 -10.68
CA CYS A 178 9.88 14.91 -11.57
C CYS A 178 9.26 16.29 -11.81
N LYS A 179 9.21 16.71 -13.07
CA LYS A 179 8.54 17.95 -13.48
C LYS A 179 7.15 17.64 -13.99
N ILE A 180 6.17 18.42 -13.53
CA ILE A 180 4.77 18.31 -13.91
C ILE A 180 4.44 19.47 -14.83
N TYR A 181 3.70 19.23 -15.91
CA TYR A 181 3.39 20.23 -16.93
C TYR A 181 1.88 20.40 -17.13
N ASP A 182 1.51 21.62 -17.53
CA ASP A 182 0.18 21.90 -18.06
C ASP A 182 0.07 21.58 -19.56
N LYS A 183 -1.16 21.63 -20.06
CA LYS A 183 -1.49 21.37 -21.48
C LYS A 183 -0.79 22.28 -22.49
N ASN A 184 -0.19 23.38 -22.03
CA ASN A 184 0.58 24.31 -22.86
C ASN A 184 2.10 24.08 -22.73
N GLY A 185 2.53 23.04 -22.00
CA GLY A 185 3.93 22.73 -21.74
C GLY A 185 4.57 23.58 -20.65
N LYS A 186 3.79 24.30 -19.84
CA LYS A 186 4.33 25.10 -18.72
C LYS A 186 4.55 24.20 -17.50
N VAL A 187 5.71 24.30 -16.87
CA VAL A 187 6.00 23.60 -15.61
C VAL A 187 5.08 24.13 -14.51
N LEU A 188 4.30 23.22 -13.96
CA LEU A 188 3.39 23.43 -12.83
C LEU A 188 4.09 23.19 -11.50
N ASP A 189 4.99 22.21 -11.44
CA ASP A 189 5.74 21.86 -10.23
C ASP A 189 6.97 20.98 -10.52
N GLU A 190 7.87 20.91 -9.54
CA GLU A 190 9.07 20.07 -9.56
C GLU A 190 9.23 19.32 -8.23
N LEU A 191 9.10 18.01 -8.29
CA LEU A 191 9.11 17.12 -7.13
C LEU A 191 10.45 16.38 -7.02
N ASN A 192 11.17 16.58 -5.91
CA ASN A 192 12.36 15.79 -5.60
C ASN A 192 11.95 14.44 -5.00
N LEU A 193 12.07 13.38 -5.79
CA LEU A 193 11.59 12.05 -5.40
C LEU A 193 12.41 11.46 -4.26
N ASP A 194 13.72 11.69 -4.23
CA ASP A 194 14.60 11.22 -3.16
C ASP A 194 14.21 11.83 -1.81
N GLU A 195 13.87 13.12 -1.78
CA GLU A 195 13.47 13.80 -0.55
C GLU A 195 12.08 13.36 -0.08
N ILE A 196 11.15 13.14 -1.01
CA ILE A 196 9.81 12.60 -0.72
C ILE A 196 9.94 11.18 -0.14
N VAL A 197 10.74 10.33 -0.78
CA VAL A 197 11.00 8.96 -0.32
C VAL A 197 11.76 8.97 1.02
N LYS A 198 12.73 9.86 1.21
CA LYS A 198 13.48 9.98 2.48
C LYS A 198 12.60 10.48 3.63
N LYS A 199 11.72 11.46 3.40
CA LYS A 199 10.73 11.92 4.37
C LYS A 199 9.75 10.81 4.73
N TYR A 200 9.35 10.03 3.74
CA TYR A 200 8.47 8.89 3.93
C TYR A 200 9.12 7.76 4.73
N ILE A 201 10.37 7.40 4.41
CA ILE A 201 11.15 6.43 5.19
C ILE A 201 11.35 6.93 6.61
N LYS A 202 11.71 8.20 6.79
CA LYS A 202 11.88 8.83 8.10
C LYS A 202 10.60 8.76 8.93
N TYR A 203 9.46 9.07 8.33
CA TYR A 203 8.15 8.96 8.99
C TYR A 203 7.85 7.52 9.45
N LEU A 204 8.16 6.52 8.63
CA LEU A 204 7.99 5.11 8.97
C LEU A 204 8.98 4.60 10.02
N THR A 205 10.17 5.19 10.12
CA THR A 205 11.18 4.81 11.12
C THR A 205 11.02 5.55 12.44
N ASP A 206 10.55 6.80 12.44
CA ASP A 206 10.39 7.62 13.65
C ASP A 206 9.11 7.26 14.45
N GLU A 207 8.06 6.69 13.83
CA GLU A 207 6.90 6.15 14.58
C GLU A 207 7.20 4.85 15.36
N ASN A 208 8.40 4.27 15.23
CA ASN A 208 8.86 3.14 16.05
C ASN A 208 9.63 3.57 17.31
N SER A 209 9.87 4.87 17.53
CA SER A 209 10.26 5.37 18.86
C SER A 209 9.01 5.77 19.63
N VAL A 210 8.48 4.82 20.40
CA VAL A 210 7.50 5.08 21.45
C VAL A 210 8.09 6.10 22.43
N GLU A 211 7.61 7.33 22.40
CA GLU A 211 7.55 8.12 23.63
C GLU A 211 6.25 7.76 24.35
N ASN A 212 6.42 7.07 25.46
CA ASN A 212 5.40 6.82 26.46
C ASN A 212 4.76 8.14 26.90
N SER A 213 3.51 8.37 26.50
CA SER A 213 2.60 9.18 27.31
C SER A 213 1.30 8.41 27.51
N THR A 214 1.30 7.55 28.51
CA THR A 214 0.11 7.09 29.22
C THR A 214 -0.76 8.29 29.61
N ASN A 215 -1.95 8.39 29.02
CA ASN A 215 -3.07 9.05 29.67
C ASN A 215 -4.39 8.47 29.13
N TYR A 216 -4.67 7.22 29.52
CA TYR A 216 -6.03 6.70 29.51
C TYR A 216 -6.79 7.34 30.67
N LYS A 217 -7.59 8.37 30.39
CA LYS A 217 -8.73 8.72 31.25
C LYS A 217 -9.84 7.73 30.94
N MET A 218 -10.05 6.76 31.83
CA MET A 218 -11.27 5.98 31.89
C MET A 218 -12.39 6.88 32.40
N ASP A 219 -13.33 7.25 31.54
CA ASP A 219 -14.62 7.77 31.96
C ASP A 219 -15.50 6.58 32.38
N GLU A 220 -15.52 6.29 33.68
CA GLU A 220 -16.58 5.50 34.29
C GLU A 220 -17.89 6.29 34.23
N LYS A 221 -18.84 5.81 33.41
CA LYS A 221 -20.25 6.11 33.61
C LYS A 221 -20.94 4.86 34.14
N GLU A 222 -21.03 4.81 35.47
CA GLU A 222 -22.02 4.02 36.20
C GLU A 222 -23.41 4.24 35.58
N LYS A 223 -23.96 3.20 34.96
CA LYS A 223 -25.41 3.05 34.82
C LYS A 223 -25.85 1.93 35.74
N SER A 224 -26.29 2.36 36.91
CA SER A 224 -27.12 1.69 37.90
C SER A 224 -28.03 0.59 37.31
N LEU A 225 -27.70 -0.67 37.56
CA LEU A 225 -28.65 -1.78 37.55
C LEU A 225 -29.14 -1.98 39.00
N LYS A 226 -30.30 -1.40 39.30
CA LYS A 226 -31.02 -1.61 40.56
C LYS A 226 -31.47 -3.08 40.64
N ILE A 227 -30.78 -3.87 41.46
CA ILE A 227 -31.28 -5.16 41.93
C ILE A 227 -32.35 -4.87 43.00
N LYS A 228 -33.62 -5.09 42.66
CA LYS A 228 -34.68 -5.22 43.66
C LYS A 228 -34.56 -6.61 44.29
N LYS A 229 -34.21 -6.64 45.58
CA LYS A 229 -34.39 -7.78 46.47
C LYS A 229 -35.88 -8.14 46.54
N PHE A 230 -36.20 -9.42 46.43
CA PHE A 230 -37.37 -10.02 47.06
C PHE A 230 -36.87 -11.23 47.85
N SER A 231 -37.05 -11.18 49.16
CA SER A 231 -36.95 -12.31 50.07
C SER A 231 -38.06 -12.13 51.10
N GLU A 232 -39.12 -12.91 50.92
CA GLU A 232 -39.86 -13.66 51.95
C GLU A 232 -40.88 -14.56 51.23
#